data_AF-Q20245-F1
#
_entry.id   AF-Q20245-F1
#
_cell.length_a   1.000
_cell.length_b   1.000
_cell.length_c   1.000
_cell.angle_alpha   90.00
_cell.angle_beta   90.00
_cell.angle_gamma   90.00
#
_symmetry.space_group_name_H-M   'P 1'
#
loop_
_entity.id
_entity.type
_entity.pdbx_description
1 polymer ?
#
loop_
_entity_poly.entity_id
_entity_poly.type
_entity_poly.pdbx_seq_one_letter_code
_entity_poly.pdbx_strand_id
1 'polypeptide(L)'
;MLVYCFIFLLLNSKVNGSSLQNETETIGKCDLLVGQLLSVLTSASDLQGEVNIDSFEKVSSKYTAVTECYGTLKSASAKRLKQLYNWRWEKHYFYAFKMVECFGKIINDQFSGNDSKCDYDITTNNLTKKRETLVSGKLCILSIAKEMCHSAAYSYLKIHYNLLSDTLSIKPENDNCESLHSELIREQCELVEAKIMNFSRKTDDESLSANNTISAESGHLCEVLQQCREDECNFINPEREFEICGVFPSNDTETSGNSTIIELYGALRSPIQVNSEVGTCASIVDEFAFIVSENTISSSPAYEYTLEICKNAVDCYNSLGNETAEEMAKSYLAICDRYQPTG
;
A
#
# COMPACT_ATOMS: atom_id res chain seq x y z
N MET A 1 17.01 -47.22 -49.11
CA MET A 1 16.17 -46.66 -48.03
C MET A 1 17.02 -45.59 -47.35
N LEU A 2 16.99 -44.36 -47.86
CA LEU A 2 16.18 -43.22 -47.37
C LEU A 2 16.62 -42.85 -45.93
N VAL A 3 17.09 -41.64 -45.58
CA VAL A 3 16.84 -40.29 -46.12
C VAL A 3 17.77 -39.28 -45.39
N TYR A 4 18.42 -38.41 -46.18
CA TYR A 4 18.82 -37.00 -45.94
C TYR A 4 19.94 -36.66 -44.91
N CYS A 5 21.12 -36.11 -45.23
CA CYS A 5 21.52 -34.92 -46.04
C CYS A 5 20.89 -33.61 -45.53
N PHE A 6 21.56 -32.46 -45.32
CA PHE A 6 22.92 -31.99 -45.61
C PHE A 6 23.12 -30.68 -44.80
N ILE A 7 24.35 -30.41 -44.36
CA ILE A 7 24.84 -29.11 -43.87
C ILE A 7 25.11 -28.20 -45.08
N PHE A 8 24.57 -26.98 -45.15
CA PHE A 8 25.08 -25.88 -46.00
C PHE A 8 24.74 -24.55 -45.29
N LEU A 9 25.71 -23.91 -44.64
CA LEU A 9 26.61 -22.89 -45.21
C LEU A 9 25.92 -21.56 -45.56
N LEU A 10 26.16 -20.58 -44.68
CA LEU A 10 26.42 -19.16 -44.94
C LEU A 10 26.45 -18.75 -46.42
N LEU A 11 25.59 -17.81 -46.84
CA LEU A 11 25.88 -16.87 -47.93
C LEU A 11 24.93 -15.66 -47.87
N ASN A 12 25.55 -14.51 -47.59
CA ASN A 12 25.16 -13.13 -47.88
C ASN A 12 23.85 -12.87 -48.65
N SER A 13 22.97 -12.07 -48.04
CA SER A 13 22.12 -11.12 -48.76
C SER A 13 22.24 -9.73 -48.13
N LYS A 14 23.06 -8.88 -48.75
CA LYS A 14 23.01 -7.41 -48.62
C LYS A 14 21.66 -6.94 -49.15
N VAL A 15 20.85 -6.29 -48.31
CA VAL A 15 19.76 -5.41 -48.73
C VAL A 15 20.04 -4.04 -48.11
N ASN A 16 20.49 -3.11 -48.95
CA ASN A 16 20.50 -1.68 -48.66
C ASN A 16 19.06 -1.17 -48.81
N GLY A 17 18.53 -0.48 -47.80
CA GLY A 17 17.21 0.15 -47.88
C GLY A 17 16.75 0.74 -46.54
N SER A 18 17.29 1.90 -46.20
CA SER A 18 16.58 3.02 -45.53
C SER A 18 15.34 2.71 -44.68
N SER A 19 15.50 2.63 -43.34
CA SER A 19 14.75 3.37 -42.30
C SER A 19 14.93 2.72 -40.92
N LEU A 20 16.15 2.75 -40.38
CA LEU A 20 16.47 2.11 -39.10
C LEU A 20 16.69 3.18 -38.01
N GLN A 21 15.66 3.99 -37.69
CA GLN A 21 15.72 4.98 -36.59
C GLN A 21 14.39 5.29 -35.87
N ASN A 22 13.29 4.52 -36.02
CA ASN A 22 11.99 4.85 -35.39
C ASN A 22 11.28 3.70 -34.64
N GLU A 23 11.96 2.60 -34.29
CA GLU A 23 11.35 1.44 -33.60
C GLU A 23 11.74 1.28 -32.12
N THR A 24 12.41 2.26 -31.53
CA THR A 24 13.16 2.04 -30.28
C THR A 24 12.59 2.82 -29.09
N GLU A 25 12.14 2.06 -28.08
CA GLU A 25 11.71 2.43 -26.71
C GLU A 25 10.20 2.67 -26.48
N THR A 26 9.35 1.67 -26.76
CA THR A 26 7.96 1.60 -26.25
C THR A 26 7.84 0.86 -24.91
N ILE A 27 8.71 -0.12 -24.67
CA ILE A 27 8.75 -0.92 -23.43
C ILE A 27 9.69 -0.27 -22.43
N GLY A 28 9.28 -0.21 -21.17
CA GLY A 28 10.09 0.34 -20.10
C GLY A 28 11.29 -0.54 -19.76
N LYS A 29 12.39 0.08 -19.34
CA LYS A 29 13.65 -0.62 -19.03
C LYS A 29 13.53 -1.59 -17.85
N CYS A 30 12.52 -1.40 -17.00
CA CYS A 30 12.27 -2.22 -15.81
C CYS A 30 10.99 -3.07 -15.90
N ASP A 31 10.25 -3.00 -17.01
CA ASP A 31 8.93 -3.62 -17.15
C ASP A 31 8.96 -5.14 -16.89
N LEU A 32 9.98 -5.83 -17.41
CA LEU A 32 10.16 -7.27 -17.20
C LEU A 32 10.32 -7.62 -15.72
N LEU A 33 11.06 -6.80 -14.95
CA LEU A 33 11.27 -7.01 -13.52
C LEU A 33 9.98 -6.76 -12.74
N VAL A 34 9.21 -5.74 -13.14
CA VAL A 34 7.89 -5.46 -12.55
C VAL A 34 6.92 -6.62 -12.81
N GLY A 35 6.85 -7.14 -14.05
CA GLY A 35 6.03 -8.31 -14.37
C GLY A 35 6.41 -9.54 -13.54
N GLN A 36 7.71 -9.78 -13.32
CA GLN A 36 8.19 -10.86 -12.45
C GLN A 36 7.79 -10.65 -10.98
N LEU A 37 7.87 -9.41 -10.47
CA LEU A 37 7.41 -9.08 -9.12
C LEU A 37 5.92 -9.38 -8.96
N LEU A 38 5.08 -8.93 -9.90
CA LEU A 38 3.63 -9.18 -9.86
C LEU A 38 3.29 -10.67 -9.93
N SER A 39 4.02 -11.43 -10.75
CA SER A 39 3.85 -12.88 -10.80
C SER A 39 4.12 -13.55 -9.45
N VAL A 40 5.15 -13.10 -8.71
CA VAL A 40 5.47 -13.64 -7.38
C VAL A 40 4.44 -13.20 -6.35
N LEU A 41 4.05 -11.92 -6.32
CA LEU A 41 3.06 -11.38 -5.38
C LEU A 41 1.72 -12.13 -5.48
N THR A 42 1.24 -12.31 -6.71
CA THR A 42 -0.03 -13.02 -6.98
C THR A 42 0.05 -14.53 -6.75
N SER A 43 1.25 -15.11 -6.66
CA SER A 43 1.41 -16.52 -6.26
C SER A 43 1.47 -16.66 -4.73
N ALA A 44 1.90 -15.60 -4.03
CA ALA A 44 2.06 -15.62 -2.58
C ALA A 44 0.74 -15.33 -1.84
N SER A 45 -0.20 -14.60 -2.46
CA SER A 45 -1.52 -14.30 -1.91
C SER A 45 -2.38 -15.54 -1.61
N ASP A 46 -2.06 -16.68 -2.22
CA ASP A 46 -2.75 -17.96 -1.96
C ASP A 46 -2.39 -18.57 -0.60
N LEU A 47 -1.45 -17.97 0.14
CA LEU A 47 -0.95 -18.49 1.42
C LEU A 47 -1.59 -17.71 2.59
N GLN A 48 -2.83 -18.06 2.96
CA GLN A 48 -3.35 -17.72 4.28
C GLN A 48 -2.58 -18.54 5.34
N GLY A 49 -1.69 -17.92 6.12
CA GLY A 49 -0.92 -18.63 7.13
C GLY A 49 0.26 -17.88 7.75
N GLU A 50 1.05 -18.57 8.56
CA GLU A 50 2.36 -18.09 9.02
C GLU A 50 3.23 -17.61 7.85
N VAL A 51 4.11 -16.65 8.12
CA VAL A 51 5.05 -16.09 7.15
C VAL A 51 5.83 -17.21 6.50
N ASN A 52 5.53 -17.52 5.24
CA ASN A 52 6.34 -18.43 4.46
C ASN A 52 7.65 -17.70 4.09
N ILE A 53 8.72 -18.03 4.81
CA ILE A 53 10.05 -17.39 4.64
C ILE A 53 10.51 -17.47 3.18
N ASP A 54 10.33 -18.62 2.51
CA ASP A 54 10.74 -18.79 1.11
C ASP A 54 9.95 -17.87 0.17
N SER A 55 8.65 -17.67 0.43
CA SER A 55 7.83 -16.73 -0.33
C SER A 55 8.25 -15.29 -0.06
N PHE A 56 8.55 -14.95 1.19
CA PHE A 56 8.99 -13.62 1.58
C PHE A 56 10.34 -13.25 0.96
N GLU A 57 11.33 -14.15 0.97
CA GLU A 57 12.64 -13.92 0.33
C GLU A 57 12.52 -13.73 -1.18
N LYS A 58 11.65 -14.51 -1.84
CA LYS A 58 11.36 -14.33 -3.27
C LYS A 58 10.76 -12.96 -3.55
N VAL A 59 9.74 -12.54 -2.82
CA VAL A 59 9.13 -11.22 -2.97
C VAL A 59 10.16 -10.12 -2.72
N SER A 60 10.92 -10.22 -1.62
CA SER A 60 11.97 -9.27 -1.26
C SER A 60 12.99 -9.10 -2.39
N SER A 61 13.51 -10.20 -2.93
CA SER A 61 14.48 -10.16 -4.03
C SER A 61 13.94 -9.46 -5.28
N LYS A 62 12.64 -9.59 -5.57
CA LYS A 62 12.00 -8.93 -6.72
C LYS A 62 11.78 -7.44 -6.50
N TYR A 63 11.36 -7.02 -5.30
CA TYR A 63 11.32 -5.59 -4.98
C TYR A 63 12.71 -4.95 -5.06
N THR A 64 13.75 -5.61 -4.53
CA THR A 64 15.13 -5.12 -4.65
C THR A 64 15.54 -4.94 -6.11
N ALA A 65 15.31 -5.94 -6.96
CA ALA A 65 15.65 -5.84 -8.39
C ALA A 65 14.92 -4.69 -9.09
N VAL A 66 13.63 -4.50 -8.82
CA VAL A 66 12.83 -3.41 -9.41
C VAL A 66 13.32 -2.03 -8.95
N THR A 67 13.56 -1.87 -7.65
CA THR A 67 14.01 -0.60 -7.06
C THR A 67 15.43 -0.23 -7.46
N GLU A 68 16.33 -1.22 -7.59
CA GLU A 68 17.66 -1.04 -8.16
C GLU A 68 17.58 -0.63 -9.63
N CYS A 69 16.75 -1.30 -10.44
CA CYS A 69 16.56 -0.96 -11.85
C CYS A 69 16.16 0.50 -12.04
N TYR A 70 15.06 0.94 -11.40
CA TYR A 70 14.63 2.34 -11.47
C TYR A 70 15.66 3.30 -10.88
N GLY A 71 16.47 2.85 -9.92
CA GLY A 71 17.59 3.61 -9.36
C GLY A 71 18.74 3.90 -10.33
N THR A 72 18.86 3.15 -11.42
CA THR A 72 19.86 3.40 -12.48
C THR A 72 19.41 4.44 -13.51
N LEU A 73 18.11 4.75 -13.54
CA LEU A 73 17.49 5.64 -14.51
C LEU A 73 17.44 7.08 -13.99
N LYS A 74 17.31 8.07 -14.89
CA LYS A 74 17.49 9.48 -14.53
C LYS A 74 16.21 10.31 -14.53
N SER A 75 15.17 9.86 -15.24
CA SER A 75 13.91 10.59 -15.38
C SER A 75 13.19 10.78 -14.04
N ALA A 76 12.39 11.85 -13.96
CA ALA A 76 11.53 12.10 -12.80
C ALA A 76 10.57 10.93 -12.53
N SER A 77 10.01 10.34 -13.59
CA SER A 77 9.11 9.19 -13.52
C SER A 77 9.80 7.95 -12.95
N ALA A 78 11.04 7.66 -13.36
CA ALA A 78 11.79 6.54 -12.80
C ALA A 78 12.12 6.76 -11.32
N LYS A 79 12.48 7.99 -10.92
CA LYS A 79 12.68 8.33 -9.50
C LYS A 79 11.40 8.15 -8.69
N ARG A 80 10.25 8.57 -9.25
CA ARG A 80 8.93 8.36 -8.63
C ARG A 80 8.62 6.88 -8.48
N LEU A 81 8.76 6.08 -9.54
CA LEU A 81 8.52 4.64 -9.50
C LEU A 81 9.43 3.96 -8.47
N LYS A 82 10.73 4.31 -8.41
CA LYS A 82 11.63 3.79 -7.37
C LYS A 82 11.07 4.03 -5.97
N GLN A 83 10.61 5.25 -5.69
CA GLN A 83 10.03 5.61 -4.39
C GLN A 83 8.75 4.80 -4.10
N LEU A 84 7.86 4.68 -5.08
CA LEU A 84 6.64 3.88 -4.96
C LEU A 84 6.92 2.42 -4.64
N TYR A 85 7.85 1.79 -5.35
CA TYR A 85 8.22 0.40 -5.08
C TYR A 85 8.92 0.23 -3.73
N ASN A 86 9.67 1.22 -3.26
CA ASN A 86 10.20 1.21 -1.89
C ASN A 86 9.07 1.23 -0.85
N TRP A 87 8.08 2.12 -0.99
CA TRP A 87 6.95 2.18 -0.07
C TRP A 87 6.09 0.93 -0.10
N ARG A 88 5.80 0.38 -1.28
CA ARG A 88 5.08 -0.90 -1.40
C ARG A 88 5.85 -2.04 -0.73
N TRP A 89 7.17 -2.06 -0.85
CA TRP A 89 7.99 -3.03 -0.12
C TRP A 89 7.91 -2.85 1.40
N GLU A 90 8.00 -1.62 1.90
CA GLU A 90 7.85 -1.33 3.33
C GLU A 90 6.50 -1.80 3.87
N LYS A 91 5.41 -1.50 3.16
CA LYS A 91 4.07 -2.00 3.48
C LYS A 91 4.02 -3.53 3.48
N HIS A 92 4.46 -4.17 2.40
CA HIS A 92 4.45 -5.63 2.28
C HIS A 92 5.24 -6.30 3.42
N TYR A 93 6.40 -5.74 3.78
CA TYR A 93 7.19 -6.21 4.92
C TYR A 93 6.42 -6.06 6.24
N PHE A 94 5.77 -4.92 6.45
CA PHE A 94 4.93 -4.68 7.62
C PHE A 94 3.77 -5.68 7.72
N TYR A 95 3.03 -5.88 6.63
CA TYR A 95 1.93 -6.84 6.53
C TYR A 95 2.36 -8.28 6.76
N ALA A 96 3.45 -8.70 6.12
CA ALA A 96 3.98 -10.05 6.25
C ALA A 96 4.24 -10.41 7.72
N PHE A 97 4.71 -9.46 8.54
CA PHE A 97 4.99 -9.70 9.95
C PHE A 97 3.79 -9.47 10.88
N LYS A 98 2.56 -9.34 10.33
CA LYS A 98 1.31 -9.09 11.07
C LYS A 98 1.35 -7.80 11.89
N MET A 99 2.08 -6.80 11.40
CA MET A 99 2.29 -5.58 12.15
C MET A 99 1.08 -4.64 12.15
N VAL A 100 0.19 -4.69 11.16
CA VAL A 100 -1.06 -3.90 11.17
C VAL A 100 -1.95 -4.30 12.34
N GLU A 101 -2.20 -5.62 12.52
CA GLU A 101 -2.94 -6.13 13.67
C GLU A 101 -2.26 -5.75 15.00
N CYS A 102 -0.93 -5.86 15.06
CA CYS A 102 -0.16 -5.49 16.25
C CYS A 102 -0.24 -3.99 16.55
N PHE A 103 -0.15 -3.15 15.52
CA PHE A 103 -0.26 -1.70 15.64
C PHE A 103 -1.64 -1.32 16.18
N GLY A 104 -2.72 -1.91 15.65
CA GLY A 104 -4.06 -1.69 16.17
C GLY A 104 -4.22 -2.09 17.64
N LYS A 105 -3.55 -3.15 18.10
CA LYS A 105 -3.51 -3.53 19.53
C LYS A 105 -2.75 -2.52 20.39
N ILE A 106 -1.64 -1.98 19.89
CA ILE A 106 -0.87 -0.93 20.58
C ILE A 106 -1.71 0.35 20.72
N ILE A 107 -2.39 0.77 19.66
CA ILE A 107 -3.29 1.93 19.70
C ILE A 107 -4.46 1.67 20.65
N ASN A 108 -5.09 0.49 20.60
CA ASN A 108 -6.23 0.17 21.47
C ASN A 108 -5.87 0.12 22.97
N ASP A 109 -4.63 -0.20 23.33
CA ASP A 109 -4.17 -0.15 24.73
C ASP A 109 -4.36 1.26 25.33
N GLN A 110 -4.14 2.31 24.53
CA GLN A 110 -4.36 3.72 24.93
C GLN A 110 -5.80 3.98 25.39
N PHE A 111 -6.77 3.24 24.86
CA PHE A 111 -8.18 3.40 25.17
C PHE A 111 -8.67 2.48 26.30
N SER A 112 -7.75 1.84 27.02
CA SER A 112 -8.05 0.99 28.18
C SER A 112 -8.13 1.76 29.50
N GLY A 113 -7.99 3.09 29.46
CA GLY A 113 -8.08 3.95 30.65
C GLY A 113 -7.00 3.59 31.67
N ASN A 114 -7.41 3.32 32.92
CA ASN A 114 -6.49 2.90 34.00
C ASN A 114 -5.79 1.56 33.74
N ASP A 115 -6.29 0.74 32.82
CA ASP A 115 -5.68 -0.54 32.46
C ASP A 115 -4.67 -0.39 31.31
N SER A 116 -4.47 0.83 30.78
CA SER A 116 -3.42 1.11 29.79
C SER A 116 -2.06 0.77 30.38
N LYS A 117 -1.22 0.11 29.57
CA LYS A 117 0.16 -0.22 29.95
C LYS A 117 1.14 0.87 29.57
N CYS A 118 0.68 1.91 28.89
CA CYS A 118 1.52 2.96 28.34
C CYS A 118 0.83 4.32 28.47
N ASP A 119 1.30 5.12 29.42
CA ASP A 119 0.75 6.45 29.73
C ASP A 119 1.08 7.53 28.67
N TYR A 120 1.84 7.17 27.63
CA TYR A 120 2.21 8.10 26.57
C TYR A 120 1.15 8.12 25.48
N ASP A 121 0.64 9.31 25.13
CA ASP A 121 -0.30 9.52 24.03
C ASP A 121 0.35 9.27 22.67
N ILE A 122 0.19 8.05 22.16
CA ILE A 122 0.67 7.60 20.84
C ILE A 122 -0.25 8.11 19.71
N THR A 123 -1.47 8.55 20.07
CA THR A 123 -2.54 8.90 19.13
C THR A 123 -2.46 10.34 18.61
N THR A 124 -1.71 11.23 19.27
CA THR A 124 -1.51 12.60 18.80
C THR A 124 -1.01 12.68 17.35
N ASN A 125 -1.61 13.50 16.48
CA ASN A 125 -1.12 13.68 15.10
C ASN A 125 -0.03 14.77 14.98
N ASN A 126 0.30 15.45 16.08
CA ASN A 126 1.46 16.32 16.10
C ASN A 126 2.74 15.48 15.98
N LEU A 127 3.40 15.53 14.82
CA LEU A 127 4.56 14.70 14.51
C LEU A 127 5.74 14.86 15.49
N THR A 128 5.96 16.07 16.01
CA THR A 128 7.03 16.32 17.00
C THR A 128 6.70 15.65 18.33
N LYS A 129 5.49 15.86 18.84
CA LYS A 129 5.01 15.20 20.08
C LYS A 129 4.95 13.68 19.91
N LYS A 130 4.49 13.19 18.76
CA LYS A 130 4.45 11.76 18.42
C LYS A 130 5.85 11.16 18.46
N ARG A 131 6.87 11.85 17.92
CA ARG A 131 8.27 11.39 18.02
C ARG A 131 8.71 11.25 19.48
N GLU A 132 8.48 12.29 20.28
CA GLU A 132 8.86 12.32 21.70
C GLU A 132 8.17 11.20 22.50
N THR A 133 6.87 11.00 22.27
CA THR A 133 6.08 9.90 22.83
C THR A 133 6.67 8.55 22.42
N LEU A 134 6.92 8.30 21.14
CA LEU A 134 7.40 7.00 20.66
C LEU A 134 8.81 6.69 21.18
N VAL A 135 9.67 7.69 21.33
CA VAL A 135 11.01 7.52 21.92
C VAL A 135 10.90 7.19 23.40
N SER A 136 10.09 7.95 24.15
CA SER A 136 9.96 7.80 25.60
C SER A 136 9.18 6.53 25.98
N GLY A 137 8.12 6.22 25.24
CA GLY A 137 7.22 5.09 25.44
C GLY A 137 7.73 3.75 24.89
N LYS A 138 8.94 3.70 24.32
CA LYS A 138 9.49 2.49 23.69
C LYS A 138 9.37 1.23 24.55
N LEU A 139 9.67 1.33 25.84
CA LEU A 139 9.61 0.18 26.74
C LEU A 139 8.16 -0.31 26.96
N CYS A 140 7.19 0.58 27.16
CA CYS A 140 5.79 0.17 27.33
C CYS A 140 5.18 -0.35 26.03
N ILE A 141 5.47 0.28 24.89
CA ILE A 141 5.02 -0.19 23.57
C ILE A 141 5.54 -1.60 23.28
N LEU A 142 6.83 -1.86 23.53
CA LEU A 142 7.40 -3.20 23.39
C LEU A 142 6.80 -4.21 24.38
N SER A 143 6.39 -3.76 25.57
CA SER A 143 5.71 -4.61 26.55
C SER A 143 4.31 -5.01 26.07
N ILE A 144 3.52 -4.06 25.56
CA ILE A 144 2.21 -4.31 24.94
C ILE A 144 2.36 -5.32 23.81
N ALA A 145 3.30 -5.06 22.89
CA ALA A 145 3.51 -5.93 21.74
C ALA A 145 3.92 -7.36 22.13
N LYS A 146 4.76 -7.50 23.16
CA LYS A 146 5.19 -8.82 23.66
C LYS A 146 4.02 -9.66 24.16
N GLU A 147 3.02 -9.02 24.76
CA GLU A 147 1.89 -9.71 25.39
C GLU A 147 0.71 -9.91 24.44
N MET A 148 0.44 -8.92 23.58
CA MET A 148 -0.79 -8.87 22.79
C MET A 148 -0.58 -9.22 21.32
N CYS A 149 0.62 -9.05 20.78
CA CYS A 149 0.89 -9.29 19.36
C CYS A 149 1.37 -10.72 19.07
N HIS A 150 1.25 -11.10 17.80
CA HIS A 150 1.88 -12.32 17.31
C HIS A 150 3.40 -12.28 17.52
N SER A 151 4.03 -13.42 17.78
CA SER A 151 5.48 -13.52 18.04
C SER A 151 6.34 -12.94 16.90
N ALA A 152 5.91 -13.14 15.65
CA ALA A 152 6.53 -12.55 14.45
C ALA A 152 6.48 -11.01 14.49
N ALA A 153 5.32 -10.42 14.81
CA ALA A 153 5.15 -8.97 14.93
C ALA A 153 6.02 -8.40 16.07
N TYR A 154 6.02 -9.04 17.24
CA TYR A 154 6.88 -8.63 18.35
C TYR A 154 8.37 -8.69 17.98
N SER A 155 8.79 -9.76 17.29
CA SER A 155 10.19 -9.92 16.86
C SER A 155 10.60 -8.84 15.86
N TYR A 156 9.73 -8.55 14.88
CA TYR A 156 9.90 -7.44 13.94
C TYR A 156 10.02 -6.12 14.68
N LEU A 157 9.04 -5.78 15.53
CA LEU A 157 8.99 -4.52 16.24
C LEU A 157 10.20 -4.32 17.15
N LYS A 158 10.66 -5.38 17.83
CA LYS A 158 11.84 -5.32 18.69
C LYS A 158 13.11 -4.93 17.92
N ILE A 159 13.28 -5.42 16.69
CA ILE A 159 14.43 -5.15 15.84
C ILE A 159 14.29 -3.80 15.13
N HIS A 160 13.10 -3.51 14.61
CA HIS A 160 12.79 -2.38 13.73
C HIS A 160 12.03 -1.25 14.43
N TYR A 161 12.10 -1.15 15.76
CA TYR A 161 11.35 -0.14 16.53
C TYR A 161 11.62 1.28 16.04
N ASN A 162 12.90 1.60 15.77
CA ASN A 162 13.27 2.94 15.33
C ASN A 162 12.67 3.24 13.94
N LEU A 163 12.59 2.24 13.07
CA LEU A 163 11.94 2.38 11.77
C LEU A 163 10.44 2.66 11.94
N LEU A 164 9.71 1.90 12.78
CA LEU A 164 8.31 2.22 13.10
C LEU A 164 8.18 3.65 13.64
N SER A 165 9.08 4.04 14.54
CA SER A 165 9.04 5.37 15.13
C SER A 165 9.24 6.46 14.08
N ASP A 166 10.19 6.29 13.15
CA ASP A 166 10.42 7.20 12.04
C ASP A 166 9.19 7.24 11.11
N THR A 167 8.67 6.08 10.71
CA THR A 167 7.48 5.95 9.85
C THR A 167 6.28 6.67 10.45
N LEU A 168 6.06 6.62 11.76
CA LEU A 168 4.91 7.29 12.38
C LEU A 168 5.11 8.79 12.59
N SER A 169 6.35 9.28 12.71
CA SER A 169 6.63 10.65 13.15
C SER A 169 7.30 11.55 12.11
N ILE A 170 7.62 11.03 10.93
CA ILE A 170 8.21 11.78 9.83
C ILE A 170 7.32 11.60 8.59
N LYS A 171 6.57 12.65 8.23
CA LYS A 171 5.74 12.64 7.00
C LYS A 171 6.67 12.62 5.76
N PRO A 172 6.55 11.62 4.88
CA PRO A 172 7.34 11.58 3.65
C PRO A 172 7.04 12.75 2.71
N GLU A 173 8.05 13.24 2.01
CA GLU A 173 7.84 14.23 0.94
C GLU A 173 7.13 13.59 -0.27
N ASN A 174 6.13 14.29 -0.82
CA ASN A 174 5.35 13.86 -1.98
C ASN A 174 4.71 12.48 -1.82
N ASP A 175 4.18 12.21 -0.63
CA ASP A 175 3.55 10.94 -0.27
C ASP A 175 2.43 10.55 -1.25
N ASN A 176 1.51 11.48 -1.50
CA ASN A 176 0.26 11.23 -2.22
C ASN A 176 -0.50 10.02 -1.65
N CYS A 177 -0.39 9.81 -0.34
CA CYS A 177 -1.03 8.73 0.41
C CYS A 177 -0.57 7.30 0.07
N GLU A 178 0.62 7.15 -0.51
CA GLU A 178 1.12 5.86 -0.98
C GLU A 178 2.13 5.20 -0.01
N SER A 179 2.59 5.92 1.01
CA SER A 179 3.54 5.40 1.99
C SER A 179 2.87 4.63 3.13
N LEU A 180 3.69 3.88 3.88
CA LEU A 180 3.26 3.26 5.13
C LEU A 180 2.92 4.31 6.21
N HIS A 181 3.47 5.53 6.15
CA HIS A 181 3.11 6.61 7.08
C HIS A 181 1.62 6.96 6.96
N SER A 182 1.18 7.34 5.75
CA SER A 182 -0.23 7.70 5.52
C SER A 182 -1.19 6.58 5.88
N GLU A 183 -0.81 5.34 5.58
CA GLU A 183 -1.60 4.17 5.95
C GLU A 183 -1.73 4.00 7.47
N LEU A 184 -0.64 4.07 8.22
CA LEU A 184 -0.71 3.91 9.67
C LEU A 184 -1.43 5.07 10.37
N ILE A 185 -1.29 6.30 9.85
CA ILE A 185 -2.07 7.44 10.35
C ILE A 185 -3.56 7.21 10.10
N ARG A 186 -3.94 6.73 8.92
CA ARG A 186 -5.33 6.38 8.62
C ARG A 186 -5.86 5.27 9.53
N GLU A 187 -5.15 4.17 9.66
CA GLU A 187 -5.53 3.06 10.54
C GLU A 187 -5.75 3.56 11.99
N GLN A 188 -4.88 4.44 12.47
CA GLN A 188 -5.05 5.08 13.78
C GLN A 188 -6.34 5.91 13.85
N CYS A 189 -6.63 6.70 12.82
CA CYS A 189 -7.82 7.53 12.74
C CYS A 189 -9.10 6.71 12.69
N GLU A 190 -9.13 5.62 11.92
CA GLU A 190 -10.25 4.68 11.87
C GLU A 190 -10.50 4.00 13.23
N LEU A 191 -9.43 3.64 13.95
CA LEU A 191 -9.53 3.09 15.31
C LEU A 191 -10.07 4.11 16.32
N VAL A 192 -9.64 5.37 16.23
CA VAL A 192 -10.16 6.47 17.05
C VAL A 192 -11.65 6.68 16.75
N GLU A 193 -12.03 6.77 15.48
CA GLU A 193 -13.43 6.92 15.06
C GLU A 193 -14.31 5.77 15.58
N ALA A 194 -13.86 4.53 15.40
CA ALA A 194 -14.53 3.33 15.91
C ALA A 194 -14.66 3.34 17.44
N LYS A 195 -13.65 3.83 18.16
CA LYS A 195 -13.70 3.96 19.62
C LYS A 195 -14.75 4.98 20.04
N ILE A 196 -14.82 6.15 19.40
CA ILE A 196 -15.81 7.16 19.76
C ILE A 196 -17.23 6.69 19.44
N MET A 197 -17.45 6.04 18.29
CA MET A 197 -18.74 5.42 17.96
C MET A 197 -19.22 4.41 19.03
N ASN A 198 -18.29 3.63 19.59
CA ASN A 198 -18.60 2.71 20.68
C ASN A 198 -18.95 3.42 21.98
N PHE A 199 -18.39 4.61 22.24
CA PHE A 199 -18.80 5.43 23.39
C PHE A 199 -20.21 6.01 23.19
N SER A 200 -20.51 6.59 22.04
CA SER A 200 -21.84 7.16 21.74
C SER A 200 -22.96 6.13 21.86
N ARG A 201 -22.73 4.90 21.38
CA ARG A 201 -23.70 3.80 21.53
C ARG A 201 -23.96 3.42 22.98
N LYS A 202 -22.95 3.44 23.84
CA LYS A 202 -23.11 3.14 25.27
C LYS A 202 -23.90 4.23 25.99
N THR A 203 -23.72 5.50 25.61
CA THR A 203 -24.42 6.62 26.26
C THR A 203 -25.92 6.68 25.92
N ASP A 204 -26.34 6.15 24.78
CA ASP A 204 -27.77 6.09 24.41
C ASP A 204 -28.52 4.99 25.18
N ASP A 205 -27.85 3.89 25.53
CA ASP A 205 -28.45 2.76 26.26
C ASP A 205 -28.41 2.93 27.80
N GLU A 206 -27.46 3.71 28.31
CA GLU A 206 -27.23 3.85 29.74
C GLU A 206 -27.45 5.30 30.21
N SER A 207 -28.58 5.52 30.89
CA SER A 207 -28.90 6.75 31.63
C SER A 207 -27.95 6.95 32.83
N LEU A 208 -26.65 7.07 32.60
CA LEU A 208 -25.64 6.89 33.63
C LEU A 208 -24.74 8.11 33.77
N SER A 209 -25.10 8.91 34.78
CA SER A 209 -24.34 9.52 35.89
C SER A 209 -22.79 9.49 35.97
N ALA A 210 -22.04 9.09 34.94
CA ALA A 210 -20.58 9.09 34.87
C ALA A 210 -20.03 10.22 33.97
N ASN A 211 -20.72 11.36 33.94
CA ASN A 211 -20.51 12.45 32.95
C ASN A 211 -19.09 13.02 32.87
N ASN A 212 -18.26 12.94 33.91
CA ASN A 212 -16.99 13.66 33.91
C ASN A 212 -15.86 12.90 33.20
N THR A 213 -15.73 11.58 33.39
CA THR A 213 -14.65 10.79 32.77
C THR A 213 -14.94 10.57 31.29
N ILE A 214 -16.20 10.27 30.97
CA ILE A 214 -16.65 10.10 29.58
C ILE A 214 -16.44 11.40 28.79
N SER A 215 -16.69 12.58 29.40
CA SER A 215 -16.50 13.87 28.72
C SER A 215 -15.04 14.21 28.44
N ALA A 216 -14.11 13.84 29.33
CA ALA A 216 -12.68 14.12 29.13
C ALA A 216 -12.08 13.20 28.07
N GLU A 217 -12.38 11.89 28.13
CA GLU A 217 -11.92 10.92 27.13
C GLU A 217 -12.54 11.21 25.76
N SER A 218 -13.84 11.53 25.68
CA SER A 218 -14.47 11.93 24.43
C SER A 218 -13.86 13.21 23.87
N GLY A 219 -13.54 14.19 24.73
CA GLY A 219 -12.90 15.44 24.33
C GLY A 219 -11.55 15.23 23.67
N HIS A 220 -10.69 14.39 24.28
CA HIS A 220 -9.39 14.04 23.70
C HIS A 220 -9.52 13.29 22.37
N LEU A 221 -10.41 12.29 22.29
CA LEU A 221 -10.61 11.54 21.06
C LEU A 221 -11.17 12.41 19.93
N CYS A 222 -12.06 13.34 20.24
CA CYS A 222 -12.56 14.32 19.27
C CYS A 222 -11.46 15.28 18.79
N GLU A 223 -10.53 15.68 19.66
CA GLU A 223 -9.36 16.45 19.23
C GLU A 223 -8.48 15.65 18.26
N VAL A 224 -8.25 14.37 18.54
CA VAL A 224 -7.50 13.48 17.64
C VAL A 224 -8.23 13.29 16.30
N LEU A 225 -9.55 13.07 16.33
CA LEU A 225 -10.36 12.91 15.12
C LEU A 225 -10.38 14.19 14.27
N GLN A 226 -10.46 15.36 14.91
CA GLN A 226 -10.35 16.64 14.21
C GLN A 226 -8.99 16.78 13.52
N GLN A 227 -7.90 16.40 14.19
CA GLN A 227 -6.57 16.39 13.56
C GLN A 227 -6.48 15.37 12.42
N CYS A 228 -7.18 14.25 12.51
CA CYS A 228 -7.24 13.28 11.42
C CYS A 228 -7.84 13.87 10.14
N ARG A 229 -8.86 14.73 10.27
CA ARG A 229 -9.51 15.42 9.14
C ARG A 229 -8.57 16.38 8.39
N GLU A 230 -7.58 16.94 9.09
CA GLU A 230 -6.61 17.86 8.49
C GLU A 230 -5.61 17.13 7.56
N ASP A 231 -5.54 15.80 7.63
CA ASP A 231 -4.70 15.00 6.73
C ASP A 231 -5.46 14.64 5.44
N GLU A 232 -4.89 15.02 4.30
CA GLU A 232 -5.41 14.75 2.95
C GLU A 232 -5.60 13.25 2.65
N CYS A 233 -4.94 12.37 3.39
CA CYS A 233 -5.00 10.92 3.22
C CYS A 233 -6.10 10.23 4.02
N ASN A 234 -6.83 10.99 4.85
CA ASN A 234 -7.91 10.48 5.69
C ASN A 234 -9.27 10.92 5.14
N PHE A 235 -10.07 9.95 4.72
CA PHE A 235 -11.44 10.18 4.25
C PHE A 235 -12.43 9.97 5.39
N ILE A 236 -12.46 10.89 6.35
CA ILE A 236 -13.47 10.89 7.42
C ILE A 236 -14.71 11.58 6.90
N ASN A 237 -15.88 10.93 7.01
CA ASN A 237 -17.15 11.55 6.64
C ASN A 237 -17.48 12.71 7.62
N PRO A 238 -17.55 13.96 7.15
CA PRO A 238 -17.80 15.11 8.02
C PRO A 238 -19.15 15.04 8.77
N GLU A 239 -20.17 14.41 8.17
CA GLU A 239 -21.47 14.24 8.82
C GLU A 239 -21.36 13.32 10.03
N ARG A 240 -20.60 12.23 9.90
CA ARG A 240 -20.39 11.27 11.00
C ARG A 240 -19.57 11.89 12.13
N GLU A 241 -18.58 12.70 11.81
CA GLU A 241 -17.82 13.42 12.83
C GLU A 241 -18.68 14.46 13.56
N PHE A 242 -19.58 15.15 12.84
CA PHE A 242 -20.53 16.08 13.47
C PHE A 242 -21.46 15.36 14.46
N GLU A 243 -22.02 14.21 14.06
CA GLU A 243 -22.87 13.40 14.94
C GLU A 243 -22.17 13.01 16.25
N ILE A 244 -20.87 12.73 16.18
CA ILE A 244 -20.11 12.14 17.27
C ILE A 244 -19.47 13.21 18.17
N CYS A 245 -18.85 14.23 17.57
CA CYS A 245 -18.04 15.21 18.27
C CYS A 245 -18.69 16.61 18.35
N GLY A 246 -19.85 16.81 17.71
CA GLY A 246 -20.52 18.12 17.66
C GLY A 246 -19.74 19.19 16.89
N VAL A 247 -18.74 18.78 16.08
CA VAL A 247 -17.88 19.70 15.33
C VAL A 247 -18.56 20.02 14.00
N PHE A 248 -19.09 21.25 13.86
CA PHE A 248 -19.67 21.70 12.59
C PHE A 248 -18.68 21.49 11.43
N PRO A 249 -19.10 20.92 10.30
CA PRO A 249 -18.25 20.85 9.13
C PRO A 249 -17.88 22.28 8.72
N SER A 250 -16.59 22.56 8.52
CA SER A 250 -16.19 23.70 7.70
C SER A 250 -16.82 23.50 6.31
N ASN A 251 -17.38 24.56 5.73
CA ASN A 251 -18.26 24.54 4.55
C ASN A 251 -17.68 23.97 3.24
N ASP A 252 -16.58 23.22 3.27
CA ASP A 252 -15.85 22.77 2.09
C ASP A 252 -15.50 21.29 2.24
N THR A 253 -16.39 20.39 1.81
CA THR A 253 -16.11 19.11 1.10
C THR A 253 -17.36 18.22 1.09
N GLU A 254 -18.10 18.20 -0.02
CA GLU A 254 -18.98 17.07 -0.36
C GLU A 254 -18.09 15.86 -0.67
N THR A 255 -17.86 14.96 0.28
CA THR A 255 -17.34 13.62 -0.03
C THR A 255 -18.52 12.74 -0.40
N SER A 256 -18.68 12.53 -1.71
CA SER A 256 -19.74 11.73 -2.31
C SER A 256 -19.72 10.30 -1.76
N GLY A 257 -20.76 9.93 -1.02
CA GLY A 257 -20.95 8.62 -0.43
C GLY A 257 -21.28 7.56 -1.49
N ASN A 258 -20.24 6.95 -2.08
CA ASN A 258 -20.23 5.58 -2.63
C ASN A 258 -18.91 5.18 -3.31
N SER A 259 -17.88 6.04 -3.37
CA SER A 259 -16.59 5.64 -3.94
C SER A 259 -15.88 4.62 -3.07
N THR A 260 -15.31 3.59 -3.70
CA THR A 260 -14.46 2.64 -2.97
C THR A 260 -13.22 3.36 -2.44
N ILE A 261 -12.65 2.89 -1.32
CA ILE A 261 -11.38 3.41 -0.79
C ILE A 261 -10.30 3.40 -1.88
N ILE A 262 -10.32 2.40 -2.77
CA ILE A 262 -9.41 2.28 -3.91
C ILE A 262 -9.62 3.42 -4.93
N GLU A 263 -10.86 3.77 -5.27
CA GLU A 263 -11.16 4.91 -6.15
C GLU A 263 -10.71 6.24 -5.55
N LEU A 264 -10.96 6.44 -4.26
CA LEU A 264 -10.55 7.65 -3.54
C LEU A 264 -9.02 7.78 -3.53
N TYR A 265 -8.30 6.69 -3.28
CA TYR A 265 -6.84 6.70 -3.39
C TYR A 265 -6.36 6.87 -4.82
N GLY A 266 -6.99 6.21 -5.79
CA GLY A 266 -6.69 6.38 -7.20
C GLY A 266 -6.71 7.86 -7.62
N ALA A 267 -7.67 8.63 -7.11
CA ALA A 267 -7.79 10.06 -7.37
C ALA A 267 -6.69 10.92 -6.73
N LEU A 268 -6.11 10.50 -5.60
CA LEU A 268 -5.03 11.23 -4.93
C LEU A 268 -3.63 10.93 -5.50
N ARG A 269 -3.48 9.81 -6.22
CA ARG A 269 -2.19 9.38 -6.75
C ARG A 269 -1.73 10.29 -7.89
N SER A 270 -0.46 10.69 -7.83
CA SER A 270 0.16 11.42 -8.93
C SER A 270 0.42 10.47 -10.11
N PRO A 271 -0.13 10.72 -11.31
CA PRO A 271 0.04 9.83 -12.44
C PRO A 271 1.49 9.77 -12.92
N ILE A 272 1.95 8.58 -13.29
CA ILE A 272 3.29 8.36 -13.81
C ILE A 272 3.41 8.95 -15.21
N GLN A 273 4.29 9.94 -15.36
CA GLN A 273 4.55 10.55 -16.67
C GLN A 273 5.33 9.56 -17.55
N VAL A 274 4.68 9.07 -18.60
CA VAL A 274 5.29 8.12 -19.55
C VAL A 274 6.47 8.79 -20.29
N ASN A 275 7.57 8.04 -20.41
CA ASN A 275 8.73 8.41 -21.22
C ASN A 275 9.47 7.14 -21.66
N SER A 276 10.52 7.30 -22.46
CA SER A 276 11.23 6.16 -23.06
C SER A 276 12.04 5.31 -22.06
N GLU A 277 12.30 5.81 -20.85
CA GLU A 277 12.93 5.02 -19.78
C GLU A 277 11.91 4.12 -19.07
N VAL A 278 10.72 4.64 -18.77
CA VAL A 278 9.68 3.92 -18.00
C VAL A 278 8.70 3.15 -18.87
N GLY A 279 8.57 3.48 -20.14
CA GLY A 279 7.71 2.77 -21.09
C GLY A 279 6.26 3.25 -21.13
N THR A 280 5.58 2.93 -22.23
CA THR A 280 4.19 3.34 -22.52
C THR A 280 3.19 2.79 -21.52
N CYS A 281 3.40 1.56 -21.05
CA CYS A 281 2.46 0.86 -20.15
C CYS A 281 2.71 1.15 -18.66
N ALA A 282 3.68 2.00 -18.32
CA ALA A 282 4.14 2.22 -16.94
C ALA A 282 3.01 2.62 -15.98
N SER A 283 2.11 3.52 -16.39
CA SER A 283 1.03 4.00 -15.52
C SER A 283 0.04 2.90 -15.16
N ILE A 284 -0.36 2.08 -16.15
CA ILE A 284 -1.33 0.99 -15.97
C ILE A 284 -0.70 -0.13 -15.14
N VAL A 285 0.56 -0.47 -15.43
CA VAL A 285 1.31 -1.50 -14.71
C VAL A 285 1.55 -1.10 -13.25
N ASP A 286 1.87 0.18 -13.00
CA ASP A 286 2.05 0.70 -11.65
C ASP A 286 0.73 0.68 -10.84
N GLU A 287 -0.39 0.99 -11.49
CA GLU A 287 -1.72 0.86 -10.89
C GLU A 287 -2.05 -0.60 -10.55
N PHE A 288 -1.75 -1.53 -11.46
CA PHE A 288 -1.91 -2.95 -11.17
C PHE A 288 -1.03 -3.39 -10.00
N ALA A 289 0.22 -2.92 -9.96
CA ALA A 289 1.14 -3.22 -8.88
C ALA A 289 0.70 -2.68 -7.53
N PHE A 290 0.11 -1.49 -7.50
CA PHE A 290 -0.52 -0.93 -6.31
C PHE A 290 -1.62 -1.87 -5.81
N ILE A 291 -2.60 -2.21 -6.66
CA ILE A 291 -3.74 -3.04 -6.27
C ILE A 291 -3.30 -4.42 -5.79
N VAL A 292 -2.40 -5.09 -6.51
CA VAL A 292 -1.87 -6.40 -6.11
C VAL A 292 -1.12 -6.33 -4.78
N SER A 293 -0.41 -5.23 -4.51
CA SER A 293 0.29 -5.04 -3.24
C SER A 293 -0.66 -4.79 -2.07
N GLU A 294 -1.79 -4.12 -2.31
CA GLU A 294 -2.82 -3.77 -1.31
C GLU A 294 -3.86 -4.89 -1.11
N ASN A 295 -4.03 -5.80 -2.08
CA ASN A 295 -5.03 -6.88 -2.11
C ASN A 295 -4.87 -7.98 -1.03
N THR A 296 -4.14 -7.70 0.05
CA THR A 296 -4.39 -8.30 1.36
C THR A 296 -5.79 -7.99 1.91
N ILE A 297 -6.59 -7.13 1.26
CA ILE A 297 -7.94 -6.74 1.69
C ILE A 297 -9.02 -7.52 0.93
N SER A 298 -9.59 -8.50 1.62
CA SER A 298 -10.54 -9.53 1.18
C SER A 298 -11.95 -9.05 0.77
N SER A 299 -12.09 -7.98 -0.01
CA SER A 299 -13.41 -7.48 -0.44
C SER A 299 -13.69 -7.77 -1.92
N SER A 300 -14.85 -8.35 -2.21
CA SER A 300 -15.32 -8.72 -3.57
C SER A 300 -15.20 -7.61 -4.63
N PRO A 301 -15.41 -6.31 -4.33
CA PRO A 301 -15.26 -5.24 -5.33
C PRO A 301 -13.82 -5.08 -5.82
N ALA A 302 -12.83 -5.39 -4.98
CA ALA A 302 -11.42 -5.27 -5.35
C ALA A 302 -11.04 -6.23 -6.49
N TYR A 303 -11.71 -7.38 -6.58
CA TYR A 303 -11.39 -8.43 -7.55
C TYR A 303 -11.73 -8.04 -8.99
N GLU A 304 -12.94 -7.52 -9.23
CA GLU A 304 -13.38 -7.09 -10.57
C GLU A 304 -12.50 -5.96 -11.10
N TYR A 305 -12.22 -4.97 -10.24
CA TYR A 305 -11.33 -3.86 -10.57
C TYR A 305 -9.88 -4.34 -10.83
N THR A 306 -9.37 -5.28 -10.03
CA THR A 306 -8.06 -5.91 -10.26
C THR A 306 -8.00 -6.59 -11.63
N LEU A 307 -9.04 -7.33 -12.00
CA LEU A 307 -9.11 -8.03 -13.27
C LEU A 307 -9.20 -7.05 -14.46
N GLU A 308 -9.95 -5.96 -14.32
CA GLU A 308 -10.03 -4.90 -15.34
C GLU A 308 -8.65 -4.28 -15.60
N ILE A 309 -7.94 -3.89 -14.54
CA ILE A 309 -6.62 -3.26 -14.68
C ILE A 309 -5.58 -4.24 -15.23
N CYS A 310 -5.67 -5.52 -14.83
CA CYS A 310 -4.82 -6.56 -15.41
C CYS A 310 -5.04 -6.69 -16.93
N LYS A 311 -6.30 -6.67 -17.39
CA LYS A 311 -6.63 -6.69 -18.83
C LYS A 311 -6.13 -5.44 -19.56
N ASN A 312 -6.25 -4.26 -18.94
CA ASN A 312 -5.70 -3.02 -19.49
C ASN A 312 -4.17 -3.11 -19.68
N ALA A 313 -3.45 -3.78 -18.78
CA ALA A 313 -2.02 -4.02 -18.94
C ALA A 313 -1.73 -4.95 -20.13
N VAL A 314 -2.49 -6.03 -20.28
CA VAL A 314 -2.39 -6.97 -21.42
C VAL A 314 -2.63 -6.23 -22.74
N ASP A 315 -3.71 -5.45 -22.82
CA ASP A 315 -4.08 -4.70 -24.02
C ASP A 315 -3.04 -3.63 -24.36
N CYS A 316 -2.47 -2.96 -23.35
CA CYS A 316 -1.39 -2.00 -23.56
C CYS A 316 -0.18 -2.66 -24.21
N TYR A 317 0.30 -3.79 -23.69
CA TYR A 317 1.45 -4.49 -24.28
C TYR A 317 1.14 -5.05 -25.66
N ASN A 318 -0.05 -5.62 -25.88
CA ASN A 318 -0.47 -6.06 -27.21
C ASN A 318 -0.45 -4.93 -28.25
N SER A 319 -0.80 -3.70 -27.84
CA SER A 319 -0.81 -2.54 -28.75
C SER A 319 0.59 -2.10 -29.24
N LEU A 320 1.67 -2.54 -28.58
CA LEU A 320 3.04 -2.17 -28.95
C LEU A 320 3.61 -2.99 -30.10
N GLY A 321 3.01 -4.14 -30.43
CA GLY A 321 3.26 -4.89 -31.68
C GLY A 321 4.67 -5.47 -31.87
N ASN A 322 5.46 -5.63 -30.81
CA ASN A 322 6.79 -6.25 -30.89
C ASN A 322 6.88 -7.52 -30.02
N GLU A 323 7.83 -8.41 -30.35
CA GLU A 323 7.98 -9.73 -29.72
C GLU A 323 8.08 -9.65 -28.19
N THR A 324 8.87 -8.71 -27.66
CA THR A 324 9.02 -8.52 -26.21
C THR A 324 7.70 -8.06 -25.57
N ALA A 325 6.93 -7.20 -26.23
CA ALA A 325 5.62 -6.79 -25.72
C ALA A 325 4.62 -7.95 -25.73
N GLU A 326 4.66 -8.82 -26.75
CA GLU A 326 3.84 -10.03 -26.77
C GLU A 326 4.17 -11.00 -25.62
N GLU A 327 5.46 -11.16 -25.28
CA GLU A 327 5.87 -11.94 -24.12
C GLU A 327 5.39 -11.33 -22.79
N MET A 328 5.43 -10.01 -22.68
CA MET A 328 4.88 -9.28 -21.53
C MET A 328 3.38 -9.48 -21.43
N ALA A 329 2.63 -9.28 -22.51
CA ALA A 329 1.18 -9.48 -22.56
C ALA A 329 0.80 -10.90 -22.12
N LYS A 330 1.51 -11.93 -22.60
CA LYS A 330 1.31 -13.33 -22.17
C LYS A 330 1.57 -13.52 -20.67
N SER A 331 2.61 -12.87 -20.14
CA SER A 331 2.94 -12.94 -18.71
C SER A 331 1.86 -12.30 -17.85
N TYR A 332 1.34 -11.13 -18.24
CA TYR A 332 0.21 -10.49 -17.55
C TYR A 332 -1.08 -11.29 -17.68
N LEU A 333 -1.36 -11.87 -18.86
CA LEU A 333 -2.54 -12.72 -19.05
C LEU A 333 -2.54 -13.91 -18.07
N ALA A 334 -1.39 -14.57 -17.90
CA ALA A 334 -1.25 -15.65 -16.93
C ALA A 334 -1.46 -15.20 -15.47
N ILE A 335 -1.20 -13.93 -15.15
CA ILE A 335 -1.54 -13.33 -13.85
C ILE A 335 -3.06 -13.09 -13.78
N CYS A 336 -3.66 -12.50 -14.82
CA CYS A 336 -5.09 -12.22 -14.88
C CYS A 336 -5.94 -13.48 -14.71
N ASP A 337 -5.49 -14.61 -15.28
CA ASP A 337 -6.19 -15.90 -15.20
C ASP A 337 -6.33 -16.42 -13.76
N ARG A 338 -5.46 -16.00 -12.83
CA ARG A 338 -5.58 -16.32 -11.39
C ARG A 338 -6.70 -15.53 -10.70
N TYR A 339 -7.09 -14.41 -11.30
CA TYR A 339 -8.23 -13.59 -10.91
C TYR A 339 -9.46 -13.87 -11.76
N GLN A 340 -9.60 -15.05 -12.36
CA GLN A 340 -10.89 -15.50 -12.89
C GLN A 340 -11.65 -16.28 -11.81
N PRO A 341 -12.92 -15.94 -11.52
CA PRO A 341 -13.71 -16.70 -10.56
C PRO A 341 -13.69 -18.17 -10.96
N THR A 342 -13.19 -19.05 -10.10
CA THR A 342 -13.42 -20.48 -10.28
C THR A 342 -14.91 -20.71 -10.10
N GLY A 343 -15.60 -21.04 -11.20
CA GLY A 343 -17.05 -21.24 -11.22
C GLY A 343 -17.55 -22.38 -10.34
#